data_AF-A0A0Q5DSL7-F1
#
_entry.id   AF-A0A0Q5DSL7-F1
#
_cell.length_a   1.000
_cell.length_b   1.000
_cell.length_c   1.000
_cell.angle_alpha   90.00
_cell.angle_beta   90.00
_cell.angle_gamma   90.00
#
_symmetry.space_group_name_H-M   'P 1'
#
loop_
_entity.id
_entity.type
_entity.pdbx_description
1 polymer ?
#
loop_
_entity_poly.entity_id
_entity_poly.type
_entity_poly.pdbx_seq_one_letter_code
_entity_poly.pdbx_strand_id
1 'polypeptide(L)'
;MASRHRHILLLAFGLAGPAFGLATPAAAQAPAVAPPASRQAHDEAVCAAQADKNAFTGAHRETYLRECVAGEKLDRPKTDPAKP
;
A
#
# COMPACT_ATOMS: atom_id res chain seq x y z
N MET A 1 -7.59 -33.01 31.84
CA MET A 1 -7.27 -32.43 33.16
C MET A 1 -5.75 -32.30 33.27
N ALA A 2 -5.27 -31.11 33.63
CA ALA A 2 -3.88 -30.73 33.96
C ALA A 2 -2.85 -30.77 32.80
N SER A 3 -1.91 -29.85 32.66
CA SER A 3 -1.27 -29.03 33.69
C SER A 3 -0.86 -27.66 33.14
N ARG A 4 -1.40 -26.61 33.77
CA ARG A 4 -0.99 -25.22 33.66
C ARG A 4 0.16 -25.01 34.66
N HIS A 5 1.41 -25.31 34.32
CA HIS A 5 2.53 -24.87 35.14
C HIS A 5 3.84 -24.88 34.36
N ARG A 6 4.18 -23.72 33.79
CA ARG A 6 5.58 -23.25 33.73
C ARG A 6 5.70 -21.74 33.52
N HIS A 7 4.67 -20.99 33.89
CA HIS A 7 4.85 -19.63 34.38
C HIS A 7 5.49 -19.73 35.77
N ILE A 8 6.82 -19.69 35.85
CA ILE A 8 7.68 -19.24 36.96
C ILE A 8 9.09 -19.64 36.52
N LEU A 9 9.75 -18.72 35.81
CA LEU A 9 11.18 -18.43 35.88
C LEU A 9 11.35 -17.04 35.26
N LEU A 10 10.70 -16.07 35.93
CA LEU A 10 11.12 -14.67 35.88
C LEU A 10 12.42 -14.54 36.69
N LEU A 11 13.18 -13.49 36.35
CA LEU A 11 14.32 -12.92 37.09
C LEU A 11 15.72 -13.31 36.58
N ALA A 12 16.10 -12.73 35.45
CA ALA A 12 17.45 -12.20 35.29
C ALA A 12 17.33 -10.71 34.93
N PHE A 13 17.21 -9.90 35.98
CA PHE A 13 17.27 -8.45 35.95
C PHE A 13 18.73 -8.07 35.65
N GLY A 14 19.07 -7.88 34.38
CA GLY A 14 20.34 -7.32 33.95
C GLY A 14 20.25 -5.80 33.88
N LEU A 15 20.65 -5.12 34.95
CA LEU A 15 20.91 -3.69 34.97
C LEU A 15 22.19 -3.38 34.17
N ALA A 16 22.08 -2.63 33.07
CA ALA A 16 23.00 -1.54 32.69
C ALA A 16 22.91 -1.19 31.18
N GLY A 17 22.62 0.09 30.89
CA GLY A 17 23.07 0.77 29.68
C GLY A 17 22.00 1.13 28.64
N PRO A 18 21.53 2.39 28.58
CA PRO A 18 20.78 2.88 27.43
C PRO A 18 21.77 3.22 26.31
N ALA A 19 22.16 2.24 25.50
CA ALA A 19 22.70 2.52 24.17
C ALA A 19 21.51 2.47 23.20
N PHE A 20 20.84 3.62 23.07
CA PHE A 20 19.85 3.90 22.04
C PHE A 20 20.57 3.88 20.68
N GLY A 21 20.85 2.68 20.18
CA GLY A 21 21.29 2.46 18.82
C GLY A 21 20.09 2.68 17.91
N LEU A 22 19.95 3.90 17.41
CA LEU A 22 19.06 4.21 16.30
C LEU A 22 19.55 3.42 15.07
N ALA A 23 19.15 2.15 14.98
CA ALA A 23 19.12 1.44 13.72
C ALA A 23 18.00 2.08 12.90
N THR A 24 18.33 3.19 12.24
CA THR A 24 17.55 3.73 11.13
C THR A 24 17.29 2.57 10.19
N PRO A 25 16.02 2.16 9.94
CA PRO A 25 15.76 1.39 8.75
C PRO A 25 16.20 2.29 7.59
N ALA A 26 17.29 1.90 6.94
CA ALA A 26 17.56 2.34 5.58
C ALA A 26 16.37 1.83 4.76
N ALA A 27 15.30 2.63 4.73
CA ALA A 27 14.24 2.49 3.78
C ALA A 27 14.94 2.63 2.43
N ALA A 28 15.22 1.49 1.81
CA ALA A 28 15.50 1.39 0.41
C ALA A 28 14.30 2.04 -0.28
N GLN A 29 14.42 3.34 -0.55
CA GLN A 29 13.54 4.07 -1.42
C GLN A 29 13.81 3.49 -2.81
N ALA A 30 13.18 2.35 -3.09
CA ALA A 30 13.01 1.89 -4.45
C ALA A 30 12.39 3.08 -5.20
N PRO A 31 12.97 3.51 -6.33
CA PRO A 31 12.39 4.59 -7.09
C PRO A 31 10.96 4.19 -7.42
N ALA A 32 9.99 4.97 -6.95
CA ALA A 32 8.63 4.87 -7.40
C ALA A 32 8.66 5.18 -8.89
N VAL A 33 8.75 4.15 -9.73
CA VAL A 33 8.65 4.29 -11.17
C VAL A 33 7.27 4.87 -11.42
N ALA A 34 7.23 6.18 -11.68
CA ALA A 34 6.00 6.84 -12.06
C ALA A 34 5.44 6.08 -13.27
N PRO A 35 4.15 5.71 -13.24
CA PRO A 35 3.56 5.03 -14.38
C PRO A 35 3.74 5.90 -15.63
N PRO A 36 4.01 5.29 -16.80
CA PRO A 36 4.17 6.07 -18.02
C PRO A 36 2.92 6.93 -18.24
N ALA A 37 3.10 8.22 -18.50
CA ALA A 37 2.02 9.21 -18.57
C ALA A 37 0.89 8.81 -19.54
N SER A 38 1.23 8.07 -20.60
CA SER A 38 0.28 7.51 -21.57
C SER A 38 -0.70 6.49 -20.96
N ARG A 39 -0.27 5.77 -19.92
CA ARG A 39 -1.06 4.70 -19.29
C ARG A 39 -2.03 5.27 -18.26
N GLN A 40 -1.63 6.33 -17.54
CA GLN A 40 -2.56 7.06 -16.68
C GLN A 40 -3.65 7.76 -17.50
N ALA A 41 -3.27 8.39 -18.62
CA ALA A 41 -4.23 9.01 -19.53
C ALA A 41 -5.25 8.00 -20.11
N HIS A 42 -4.83 6.75 -20.30
CA HIS A 42 -5.73 5.68 -20.74
C HIS A 42 -6.76 5.32 -19.65
N ASP A 43 -6.32 5.07 -18.42
CA ASP A 43 -7.20 4.74 -17.29
C ASP A 43 -8.23 5.87 -17.05
N GLU A 44 -7.79 7.13 -17.11
CA GLU A 44 -8.65 8.32 -17.01
C GLU A 44 -9.69 8.38 -18.13
N ALA A 45 -9.32 8.05 -19.38
CA ALA A 45 -10.23 8.05 -20.52
C ALA A 45 -11.30 6.96 -20.42
N VAL A 46 -10.95 5.75 -19.97
CA VAL A 46 -11.89 4.65 -19.73
C VAL A 46 -12.91 5.06 -18.66
N CYS A 47 -12.43 5.60 -17.53
CA CYS A 47 -13.29 6.07 -16.46
C CYS A 47 -14.19 7.24 -16.88
N ALA A 48 -13.70 8.18 -17.70
CA ALA A 48 -14.51 9.26 -18.24
C ALA A 48 -15.63 8.73 -19.15
N ALA A 49 -15.33 7.82 -20.08
CA ALA A 49 -16.33 7.22 -20.95
C ALA A 49 -17.41 6.48 -20.15
N GLN A 50 -17.01 5.79 -19.07
CA GLN A 50 -17.98 5.10 -18.22
C GLN A 50 -18.81 6.08 -17.37
N ALA A 51 -18.23 7.18 -16.89
CA ALA A 51 -18.99 8.23 -16.21
C ALA A 51 -20.06 8.83 -17.13
N ASP A 52 -19.69 9.09 -18.39
CA ASP A 52 -20.59 9.67 -19.40
C ASP A 52 -21.71 8.69 -19.77
N LYS A 53 -21.41 7.39 -19.91
CA LYS A 53 -22.42 6.34 -20.14
C LYS A 53 -23.44 6.23 -19.01
N ASN A 54 -23.05 6.57 -17.78
CA ASN A 54 -23.94 6.59 -16.61
C ASN A 54 -24.55 7.98 -16.36
N ALA A 55 -24.32 8.95 -17.25
CA ALA A 55 -24.77 10.33 -17.13
C ALA A 55 -24.39 10.99 -15.78
N PHE A 56 -23.25 10.59 -15.20
CA PHE A 56 -22.76 11.25 -14.00
C PHE A 56 -22.31 12.67 -14.31
N THR A 57 -22.75 13.63 -13.50
CA THR A 57 -22.41 15.05 -13.64
C THR A 57 -22.01 15.66 -12.29
N GLY A 58 -21.36 16.83 -12.33
CA GLY A 58 -20.94 17.57 -11.13
C GLY A 58 -20.13 16.72 -10.14
N ALA A 59 -20.42 16.87 -8.85
CA ALA A 59 -19.72 16.18 -7.77
C ALA A 59 -19.79 14.63 -7.86
N HIS A 60 -20.87 14.09 -8.44
CA HIS A 60 -21.01 12.65 -8.63
C HIS A 60 -20.01 12.14 -9.67
N ARG A 61 -19.79 12.90 -10.74
CA ARG A 61 -18.79 12.59 -11.77
C ARG A 61 -17.38 12.63 -11.20
N GLU A 62 -17.04 13.67 -10.44
CA GLU A 62 -15.73 13.79 -9.82
C GLU A 62 -15.42 12.65 -8.86
N THR A 63 -16.39 12.32 -8.00
CA THR A 63 -16.27 11.19 -7.07
C THR A 63 -16.09 9.89 -7.84
N TYR A 64 -16.91 9.64 -8.85
CA TYR A 64 -16.81 8.44 -9.67
C TYR A 64 -15.44 8.31 -10.37
N LEU A 65 -14.94 9.38 -10.97
CA LEU A 65 -13.64 9.37 -11.65
C LEU A 65 -12.51 9.02 -10.68
N ARG A 66 -12.51 9.60 -9.49
CA ARG A 66 -11.49 9.34 -8.46
C ARG A 66 -11.46 7.87 -8.05
N GLU A 67 -12.63 7.30 -7.77
CA GLU A 67 -12.75 5.91 -7.32
C GLU A 67 -12.50 4.92 -8.46
N CYS A 68 -12.95 5.23 -9.69
CA CYS A 68 -12.70 4.41 -10.87
C CYS A 68 -11.21 4.32 -11.20
N VAL A 69 -10.50 5.45 -11.29
CA VAL A 69 -9.06 5.45 -11.59
C VAL A 69 -8.26 4.77 -10.47
N ALA A 70 -8.71 4.89 -9.22
CA ALA A 70 -8.12 4.16 -8.11
C ALA A 70 -8.32 2.64 -8.26
N GLY A 71 -9.49 2.19 -8.71
CA GLY A 71 -9.78 0.79 -9.04
C GLY A 71 -8.90 0.25 -10.18
N GLU A 72 -8.83 0.96 -11.30
CA GLU A 72 -8.00 0.59 -12.47
C GLU A 72 -6.51 0.43 -12.10
N LYS A 73 -6.03 1.21 -11.12
CA LYS A 73 -4.67 1.09 -10.57
C LYS A 73 -4.46 -0.19 -9.74
N LEU A 74 -5.50 -0.71 -9.10
CA LEU A 74 -5.45 -1.90 -8.25
C LEU A 74 -5.61 -3.21 -9.04
N ASP A 75 -6.48 -3.23 -10.06
CA ASP A 75 -6.66 -4.37 -10.97
C ASP A 75 -5.41 -4.67 -11.82
N ARG A 76 -4.46 -3.74 -11.83
CA ARG A 76 -3.19 -3.92 -12.50
C ARG A 76 -2.38 -5.03 -11.83
N PRO A 77 -1.98 -6.09 -12.56
CA PRO A 77 -1.00 -7.03 -12.05
C PRO A 77 0.29 -6.26 -11.79
N LYS A 78 0.76 -6.30 -10.54
CA LYS A 78 2.06 -5.75 -10.18
C LYS A 78 3.10 -6.57 -10.93
N THR A 79 3.64 -6.02 -12.01
CA THR A 79 4.79 -6.64 -12.68
C THR A 79 5.93 -6.63 -11.66
N ASP A 80 6.17 -7.78 -11.05
CA ASP A 80 7.27 -7.97 -10.12
C ASP A 80 8.56 -7.94 -10.94
N PRO A 81 9.45 -6.95 -10.77
CA PRO A 81 10.72 -6.89 -11.51
C PRO A 81 11.71 -7.97 -11.04
N ALA A 82 11.31 -8.87 -10.13
CA ALA A 82 12.13 -9.94 -9.59
C ALA A 82 11.72 -11.32 -10.11
N LYS A 83 11.82 -11.55 -11.43
CA LYS A 83 12.05 -12.92 -11.93
C LYS A 83 12.80 -12.91 -13.27
N PRO A 84 14.05 -13.42 -13.32
CA PRO A 84 14.73 -13.74 -14.58
C PRO A 84 14.07 -14.93 -15.29
#